data_AF-A0A2D7IC94-F1
#
_entry.id   AF-A0A2D7IC94-F1
#
_cell.length_a   1.000
_cell.length_b   1.000
_cell.length_c   1.000
_cell.angle_alpha   90.00
_cell.angle_beta   90.00
_cell.angle_gamma   90.00
#
_symmetry.space_group_name_H-M   'P 1'
#
loop_
_entity.id
_entity.type
_entity.pdbx_description
1 polymer ?
#
loop_
_entity_poly.entity_id
_entity_poly.type
_entity_poly.pdbx_seq_one_letter_code
_entity_poly.pdbx_strand_id
1 'polypeptide(L)'
;MRFKEFNIKEGASMMPYYKDPKDAEGKTWTFPDEWSKDEPLDTPYMSNASMRMFLDTLGYDPDFEDAGPVPAKEFIARSTQWLQKNIDKPSAEIPTTVDQNPGGPTMYSGGRPEGHMNQQIKAHNELARKIIAKYPEVTHFGFN
;
A
#
# COMPACT_ATOMS: atom_id res chain seq x y z
N MET A 1 20.19 -14.86 26.62
CA MET A 1 20.05 -13.87 25.52
C MET A 1 18.56 -13.70 25.27
N ARG A 2 17.96 -12.54 25.60
CA ARG A 2 16.54 -12.29 25.36
C ARG A 2 16.37 -11.90 23.89
N PHE A 3 15.70 -12.76 23.13
CA PHE A 3 15.16 -12.38 21.83
C PHE A 3 14.11 -11.29 22.09
N LYS A 4 14.41 -10.04 21.72
CA LYS A 4 13.35 -9.05 21.53
C LYS A 4 12.57 -9.54 20.32
N GLU A 5 11.31 -9.90 20.53
CA GLU A 5 10.34 -10.10 19.46
C GLU A 5 10.33 -8.80 18.64
N PHE A 6 10.99 -8.82 17.49
CA PHE A 6 10.68 -7.88 16.44
C PHE A 6 9.26 -8.22 16.04
N ASN A 7 8.31 -7.37 16.43
CA ASN A 7 6.95 -7.39 15.93
C ASN A 7 7.03 -7.00 14.43
N ILE A 8 7.51 -7.93 13.59
CA ILE A 8 7.45 -7.80 12.15
C ILE A 8 5.96 -7.92 11.85
N LYS A 9 5.29 -6.77 11.70
CA LYS A 9 3.98 -6.77 11.02
C LYS A 9 4.26 -7.26 9.62
N GLU A 10 3.90 -8.51 9.36
CA GLU A 10 3.96 -9.07 8.02
C GLU A 10 2.88 -8.36 7.21
N GLY A 11 3.31 -7.64 6.18
CA GLY A 11 2.46 -6.97 5.20
C GLY A 11 1.90 -5.61 5.60
N ALA A 12 1.29 -4.97 4.61
CA ALA A 12 0.71 -3.64 4.69
C ALA A 12 -0.56 -3.55 3.83
N SER A 13 -1.49 -2.73 4.30
CA SER A 13 -2.76 -2.40 3.66
C SER A 13 -2.92 -0.88 3.55
N MET A 14 -3.72 -0.43 2.58
CA MET A 14 -4.06 1.00 2.44
C MET A 14 -5.17 1.39 3.42
N MET A 15 -4.86 2.24 4.39
CA MET A 15 -5.75 2.63 5.48
C MET A 15 -6.17 4.10 5.38
N PRO A 16 -7.47 4.43 5.55
CA PRO A 16 -7.95 5.81 5.51
C PRO A 16 -7.65 6.59 6.79
N TYR A 17 -7.27 7.85 6.62
CA TYR A 17 -7.03 8.79 7.71
C TYR A 17 -7.60 10.18 7.42
N TYR A 18 -7.88 10.90 8.50
CA TYR A 18 -8.09 12.35 8.48
C TYR A 18 -7.28 13.01 9.59
N LYS A 19 -6.99 14.31 9.44
CA LYS A 19 -6.29 15.06 10.49
C LYS A 19 -7.18 15.17 11.71
N ASP A 20 -6.63 14.89 12.90
CA ASP A 20 -7.40 14.98 14.14
C ASP A 20 -7.86 16.43 14.35
N PRO A 21 -9.17 16.70 14.38
CA PRO A 21 -9.69 18.06 14.59
C PRO A 21 -9.38 18.62 15.98
N LYS A 22 -8.96 17.78 16.94
CA LYS A 22 -8.60 18.16 18.31
C LYS A 22 -7.11 18.46 18.47
N ASP A 23 -6.29 18.11 17.48
CA ASP A 23 -4.86 18.43 17.46
C ASP A 23 -4.63 19.73 16.69
N ALA A 24 -4.48 20.84 17.44
CA ALA A 24 -4.22 22.16 16.89
C ALA A 24 -2.88 22.25 16.12
N GLU A 25 -1.95 21.32 16.37
CA GLU A 25 -0.66 21.25 15.65
C GLU A 25 -0.77 20.41 14.36
N GLY A 26 -1.87 19.68 14.17
CA GLY A 26 -2.17 18.90 12.96
C GLY A 26 -1.22 17.73 12.71
N LYS A 27 -0.63 17.17 13.78
CA LYS A 27 0.36 16.08 13.73
C LYS A 27 -0.26 14.70 13.93
N THR A 28 -1.47 14.65 14.47
CA THR A 28 -2.18 13.42 14.80
C THR A 28 -3.15 13.04 13.69
N TRP A 29 -3.17 11.75 13.35
CA TRP A 29 -4.06 11.16 12.34
C TRP A 29 -5.14 10.33 13.03
N THR A 30 -6.39 10.55 12.66
CA THR A 30 -7.54 9.82 13.19
C THR A 30 -8.09 8.86 12.14
N PHE A 31 -8.49 7.68 12.60
CA PHE A 31 -9.17 6.68 11.79
C PHE A 31 -10.68 6.94 11.81
N PRO A 32 -11.40 6.82 10.68
CA PRO A 32 -12.85 6.98 10.68
C PRO A 32 -13.54 5.91 11.57
N ASP A 33 -14.29 6.34 12.58
CA ASP A 33 -14.98 5.43 13.52
C ASP A 33 -15.96 4.51 12.79
N GLU A 34 -16.61 5.00 11.74
CA GLU A 34 -17.55 4.22 10.92
C GLU A 34 -16.85 3.15 10.10
N TRP A 35 -15.62 3.40 9.63
CA TRP A 35 -14.82 2.40 8.93
C TRP A 35 -14.53 1.19 9.82
N SER A 36 -14.25 1.41 11.10
CA SER A 36 -13.97 0.30 12.04
C SER A 36 -15.15 -0.65 12.25
N LYS A 37 -16.36 -0.22 11.85
CA LYS A 37 -17.63 -0.94 12.02
C LYS A 37 -18.20 -1.47 10.71
N ASP A 38 -17.75 -0.94 9.58
CA ASP A 38 -18.06 -1.51 8.28
C ASP A 38 -17.26 -2.80 8.10
N GLU A 39 -17.89 -3.83 7.51
CA GLU A 39 -17.14 -5.01 7.06
C GLU A 39 -15.89 -4.52 6.33
N PRO A 40 -14.70 -5.03 6.68
CA PRO A 40 -13.44 -4.48 6.21
C PRO A 40 -13.56 -4.40 4.69
N LEU A 41 -13.70 -3.17 4.17
CA LEU A 41 -13.59 -2.90 2.75
C LEU A 41 -12.26 -3.53 2.38
N ASP A 42 -12.30 -4.66 1.68
CA ASP A 42 -11.23 -5.64 1.55
C ASP A 42 -9.97 -4.95 1.03
N THR A 43 -9.21 -4.33 1.94
CA THR A 43 -8.09 -3.47 1.59
C THR A 43 -7.04 -4.41 1.05
N PRO A 44 -6.57 -4.25 -0.19
CA PRO A 44 -5.63 -5.20 -0.75
C PRO A 44 -4.41 -5.30 0.14
N TYR A 45 -4.24 -6.45 0.76
CA TYR A 45 -3.11 -6.73 1.62
C TYR A 45 -1.92 -7.16 0.74
N MET A 46 -0.76 -6.57 1.00
CA MET A 46 0.49 -6.92 0.33
C MET A 46 1.57 -7.23 1.35
N SER A 47 2.55 -8.07 0.99
CA SER A 47 3.79 -8.16 1.78
C SER A 47 4.55 -6.83 1.77
N ASN A 48 5.38 -6.57 2.78
CA ASN A 48 6.13 -5.30 2.87
C ASN A 48 7.00 -5.05 1.63
N ALA A 49 7.60 -6.10 1.07
CA ALA A 49 8.37 -5.99 -0.18
C ALA A 49 7.50 -5.58 -1.37
N SER A 50 6.28 -6.13 -1.48
CA SER A 50 5.34 -5.75 -2.52
C SER A 50 4.83 -4.32 -2.34
N MET A 51 4.56 -3.89 -1.10
CA MET A 51 4.16 -2.52 -0.81
C MET A 51 5.27 -1.51 -1.11
N ARG A 52 6.52 -1.82 -0.74
CA ARG A 52 7.71 -1.02 -1.13
C ARG A 52 7.77 -0.81 -2.64
N MET A 53 7.67 -1.88 -3.42
CA MET A 53 7.68 -1.79 -4.88
C MET A 53 6.49 -1.00 -5.43
N PHE A 54 5.31 -1.15 -4.84
CA PHE A 54 4.11 -0.42 -5.22
C PHE A 54 4.26 1.09 -5.01
N LEU A 55 4.76 1.49 -3.83
CA LEU A 55 4.98 2.88 -3.48
C LEU A 55 6.09 3.52 -4.32
N ASP A 56 7.22 2.82 -4.48
CA ASP A 56 8.32 3.24 -5.35
C ASP A 56 7.86 3.42 -6.81
N THR A 57 7.02 2.50 -7.31
CA THR A 57 6.44 2.60 -8.67
C THR A 57 5.61 3.87 -8.85
N LEU A 58 4.95 4.35 -7.80
CA LEU A 58 4.20 5.60 -7.80
C LEU A 58 5.08 6.82 -7.47
N GLY A 59 6.34 6.61 -7.07
CA GLY A 59 7.26 7.67 -6.63
C GLY A 59 6.92 8.20 -5.24
N TYR A 60 6.46 7.33 -4.35
CA TYR A 60 6.36 7.56 -2.92
C TYR A 60 7.56 6.96 -2.18
N ASP A 61 7.71 7.32 -0.91
CA ASP A 61 8.72 6.71 -0.05
C ASP A 61 8.39 5.22 0.15
N PRO A 62 9.26 4.28 -0.26
CA PRO A 62 9.03 2.86 -0.03
C PRO A 62 9.11 2.49 1.46
N ASP A 63 9.83 3.25 2.29
CA ASP A 63 9.95 3.00 3.73
C ASP A 63 8.72 3.54 4.48
N PHE A 64 7.57 2.98 4.12
CA PHE A 64 6.25 3.41 4.60
C PHE A 64 6.06 3.25 6.11
N GLU A 65 6.88 2.42 6.76
CA GLU A 65 6.85 2.26 8.20
C GLU A 65 7.22 3.55 8.95
N ASP A 66 8.05 4.41 8.33
CA ASP A 66 8.47 5.70 8.86
C ASP A 66 7.81 6.89 8.13
N ALA A 67 7.09 6.61 7.03
CA ALA A 67 6.41 7.63 6.24
C ALA A 67 5.03 8.00 6.81
N GLY A 68 4.66 9.28 6.69
CA GLY A 68 3.33 9.76 7.04
C GLY A 68 2.28 9.40 5.96
N PRO A 69 0.97 9.42 6.31
CA PRO A 69 -0.11 9.27 5.35
C PRO A 69 -0.02 10.25 4.17
N VAL A 70 -0.30 9.78 2.96
CA VAL A 70 -0.28 10.58 1.73
C VAL A 70 -1.65 11.23 1.46
N PRO A 71 -1.73 12.43 0.88
CA PRO A 71 -3.02 13.05 0.57
C PRO A 71 -3.84 12.20 -0.41
N ALA A 72 -5.11 11.93 -0.07
CA ALA A 72 -5.98 11.02 -0.83
C ALA A 72 -6.19 11.47 -2.29
N LYS A 73 -6.38 12.78 -2.50
CA LYS A 73 -6.53 13.36 -3.85
C LYS A 73 -5.25 13.25 -4.67
N GLU A 74 -4.09 13.42 -4.04
CA GLU A 74 -2.80 13.25 -4.70
C GLU A 74 -2.61 11.79 -5.10
N PHE A 75 -2.85 10.85 -4.18
CA PHE A 75 -2.77 9.42 -4.43
C PHE A 75 -3.63 8.99 -5.62
N ILE A 76 -4.89 9.42 -5.66
CA ILE A 76 -5.81 9.13 -6.78
C ILE A 76 -5.28 9.74 -8.08
N ALA A 77 -4.82 10.99 -8.07
CA ALA A 77 -4.32 11.66 -9.27
C ALA A 77 -3.06 10.95 -9.83
N ARG A 78 -2.11 10.64 -8.95
CA ARG A 78 -0.82 10.02 -9.31
C ARG A 78 -1.00 8.60 -9.83
N SER A 79 -1.80 7.78 -9.16
CA SER A 79 -2.14 6.43 -9.66
C SER A 79 -2.93 6.48 -10.96
N THR A 80 -3.84 7.45 -11.15
CA THR A 80 -4.55 7.64 -12.43
C THR A 80 -3.57 8.00 -13.56
N GLN A 81 -2.66 8.95 -13.31
CA GLN A 81 -1.65 9.35 -14.28
C GLN A 81 -0.72 8.19 -14.65
N TRP A 82 -0.33 7.38 -13.65
CA TRP A 82 0.47 6.19 -13.89
C TRP A 82 -0.28 5.19 -14.79
N LEU A 83 -1.55 4.90 -14.50
CA LEU A 83 -2.36 3.97 -15.29
C LEU A 83 -2.55 4.47 -16.73
N GLN A 84 -2.78 5.77 -16.92
CA GLN A 84 -2.90 6.37 -18.25
C GLN A 84 -1.61 6.22 -19.07
N LYS A 85 -0.44 6.43 -18.45
CA LYS A 85 0.86 6.26 -19.11
C LYS A 85 1.16 4.80 -19.48
N ASN A 86 0.52 3.85 -18.79
CA ASN A 86 0.79 2.41 -18.89
C ASN A 86 -0.40 1.60 -19.46
N ILE A 87 -1.35 2.25 -20.14
CA ILE A 87 -2.57 1.58 -20.63
C ILE A 87 -2.27 0.46 -21.63
N ASP A 88 -1.30 0.67 -22.53
CA ASP A 88 -0.83 -0.31 -23.52
C ASP A 88 0.59 -0.83 -23.20
N LYS A 89 1.01 -0.65 -21.95
CA LYS A 89 2.35 -1.00 -21.48
C LYS A 89 2.23 -1.72 -20.14
N PRO A 90 1.87 -3.02 -20.15
CA PRO A 90 1.78 -3.78 -18.91
C PRO A 90 3.14 -3.86 -18.24
N SER A 91 3.16 -3.89 -16.90
CA SER A 91 4.38 -4.15 -16.15
C SER A 91 4.95 -5.52 -16.54
N ALA A 92 6.26 -5.60 -16.73
CA ALA A 92 6.92 -6.85 -17.11
C ALA A 92 6.62 -7.99 -16.12
N GLU A 93 6.63 -9.22 -16.65
CA GLU A 93 6.63 -10.43 -15.83
C GLU A 93 7.89 -10.47 -14.94
N ILE A 94 7.72 -10.87 -13.69
CA ILE A 94 8.80 -11.23 -12.79
C ILE A 94 8.78 -12.76 -12.68
N PRO A 95 9.79 -13.47 -13.21
CA PRO A 95 9.78 -14.92 -13.18
C PRO A 95 9.94 -15.45 -11.75
N THR A 96 9.38 -16.62 -11.50
CA THR A 96 9.72 -17.43 -10.33
C THR A 96 11.20 -17.77 -10.37
N THR A 97 11.91 -17.49 -9.28
CA THR A 97 13.33 -17.84 -9.15
C THR A 97 13.52 -18.85 -8.02
N VAL A 98 14.53 -19.71 -8.18
CA VAL A 98 14.96 -20.66 -7.15
C VAL A 98 16.43 -20.38 -6.87
N ASP A 99 16.74 -20.00 -5.64
CA ASP A 99 18.10 -19.76 -5.19
C ASP A 99 18.52 -20.89 -4.24
N GLN A 100 19.50 -21.68 -4.67
CA GLN A 100 20.04 -22.79 -3.91
C GLN A 100 21.34 -22.34 -3.22
N ASN A 101 21.27 -22.15 -1.90
CA ASN A 101 22.45 -21.81 -1.10
C ASN A 101 23.12 -23.08 -0.57
N PRO A 102 24.37 -23.41 -0.97
CA PRO A 102 25.07 -24.59 -0.44
C PRO A 102 25.26 -24.48 1.07
N GLY A 103 24.66 -25.41 1.82
CA GLY A 103 24.67 -25.40 3.29
C GLY A 103 23.63 -24.47 3.94
N GLY A 104 22.77 -23.81 3.16
CA GLY A 104 21.68 -22.95 3.60
C GLY A 104 20.31 -23.38 3.07
N PRO A 105 19.25 -22.63 3.39
CA PRO A 105 17.91 -22.88 2.85
C PRO A 105 17.84 -22.56 1.36
N THR A 106 17.05 -23.36 0.63
CA THR A 106 16.63 -23.04 -0.74
C THR A 106 15.50 -22.01 -0.70
N MET A 107 15.68 -20.89 -1.39
CA MET A 107 14.70 -19.81 -1.44
C MET A 107 13.92 -19.87 -2.77
N TYR A 108 12.59 -19.76 -2.69
CA TYR A 108 11.70 -19.67 -3.85
C TYR A 108 11.06 -18.29 -3.90
N SER A 109 11.19 -17.59 -5.03
CA SER A 109 10.41 -16.38 -5.32
C SER A 109 9.11 -16.76 -6.02
N GLY A 110 7.98 -16.20 -5.57
CA GLY A 110 6.67 -16.50 -6.15
C GLY A 110 6.43 -15.93 -7.57
N GLY A 111 7.33 -15.09 -8.08
CA GLY A 111 7.14 -14.41 -9.36
C GLY A 111 5.91 -13.48 -9.37
N ARG A 112 5.68 -12.80 -10.50
CA ARG A 112 4.48 -11.99 -10.77
C ARG A 112 4.19 -12.02 -12.28
N PRO A 113 2.94 -12.25 -12.70
CA PRO A 113 2.59 -12.24 -14.12
C PRO A 113 2.71 -10.82 -14.71
N GLU A 114 2.81 -10.75 -16.04
CA GLU A 114 2.72 -9.49 -16.77
C GLU A 114 1.45 -8.71 -16.39
N GLY A 115 1.57 -7.39 -16.24
CA GLY A 115 0.48 -6.50 -15.86
C GLY A 115 0.06 -6.55 -14.38
N HIS A 116 0.73 -7.36 -13.55
CA HIS A 116 0.40 -7.44 -12.12
C HIS A 116 0.41 -6.07 -11.42
N MET A 117 1.41 -5.21 -11.70
CA MET A 117 1.47 -3.88 -11.07
C MET A 117 0.33 -2.98 -11.54
N ASN A 118 -0.05 -3.05 -12.81
CA ASN A 118 -1.20 -2.32 -13.34
C ASN A 118 -2.49 -2.71 -12.61
N GLN A 119 -2.68 -4.01 -12.35
CA GLN A 119 -3.85 -4.52 -11.61
C GLN A 119 -3.85 -4.00 -10.17
N GLN A 120 -2.72 -4.03 -9.48
CA GLN A 120 -2.61 -3.52 -8.11
C GLN A 120 -2.89 -2.02 -8.03
N ILE A 121 -2.27 -1.21 -8.90
CA ILE A 121 -2.49 0.25 -8.94
C ILE A 121 -3.94 0.58 -9.26
N LYS A 122 -4.57 -0.16 -10.19
CA LYS A 122 -6.00 -0.01 -10.48
C LYS A 122 -6.88 -0.33 -9.27
N ALA A 123 -6.65 -1.46 -8.60
CA ALA A 123 -7.44 -1.87 -7.44
C ALA A 123 -7.35 -0.82 -6.31
N HIS A 124 -6.16 -0.31 -6.01
CA HIS A 124 -5.97 0.72 -4.99
C HIS A 124 -6.59 2.06 -5.38
N ASN A 125 -6.50 2.46 -6.66
CA ASN A 125 -7.14 3.68 -7.15
C ASN A 125 -8.67 3.61 -7.03
N GLU A 126 -9.27 2.50 -7.46
CA GLU A 126 -10.72 2.28 -7.38
C GLU A 126 -11.19 2.25 -5.93
N LEU A 127 -10.44 1.57 -5.05
CA LEU A 127 -10.72 1.57 -3.62
C LEU A 127 -10.64 3.00 -3.06
N ALA A 128 -9.54 3.72 -3.28
CA ALA A 128 -9.37 5.09 -2.80
C ALA A 128 -10.54 6.01 -3.18
N ARG A 129 -11.04 5.89 -4.41
CA ARG A 129 -12.22 6.62 -4.88
C ARG A 129 -13.50 6.24 -4.13
N LYS A 130 -13.74 4.95 -3.91
CA LYS A 130 -14.88 4.46 -3.11
C LYS A 130 -14.81 4.98 -1.68
N ILE A 131 -13.63 4.99 -1.09
CA ILE A 131 -13.42 5.46 0.28
C ILE A 131 -13.80 6.94 0.42
N ILE A 132 -13.23 7.83 -0.39
CA ILE A 132 -13.52 9.27 -0.27
C ILE A 132 -14.96 9.62 -0.65
N ALA A 133 -15.65 8.78 -1.42
CA ALA A 133 -17.06 8.94 -1.74
C ALA A 133 -17.96 8.53 -0.58
N LYS A 134 -17.56 7.50 0.19
CA LYS A 134 -18.30 7.00 1.35
C LYS A 134 -18.02 7.81 2.62
N TYR A 135 -16.76 8.18 2.84
CA TYR A 135 -16.27 8.90 4.02
C TYR A 135 -15.63 10.23 3.59
N PRO A 136 -16.42 11.30 3.41
CA PRO A 136 -15.94 12.59 2.92
C PRO A 136 -14.93 13.28 3.86
N GLU A 137 -14.87 12.87 5.12
CA GLU A 137 -13.88 13.32 6.10
C GLU A 137 -12.47 12.78 5.81
N VAL A 138 -12.35 11.67 5.09
CA VAL A 138 -11.05 11.08 4.75
C VAL A 138 -10.27 12.01 3.84
N THR A 139 -9.06 12.34 4.26
CA THR A 139 -8.18 13.26 3.53
C THR A 139 -6.86 12.62 3.13
N HIS A 140 -6.46 11.52 3.77
CA HIS A 140 -5.16 10.87 3.58
C HIS A 140 -5.28 9.34 3.59
N PHE A 141 -4.30 8.67 2.99
CA PHE A 141 -4.12 7.22 3.05
C PHE A 141 -2.75 6.90 3.65
N GLY A 142 -2.73 6.06 4.68
CA GLY A 142 -1.52 5.45 5.21
C GLY A 142 -1.37 4.02 4.72
N PHE A 143 -0.17 3.46 4.83
CA PHE A 143 0.12 2.08 4.46
C PHE A 143 0.73 1.40 5.69
N ASN A 144 0.08 0.36 6.25
CA ASN A 144 0.53 -0.30 7.49
C ASN A 144 -0.15 -1.65 7.78
#